data_AF-A0A925KGP8-F1
#
_entry.id   AF-A0A925KGP8-F1
#
_cell.length_a   1.000
_cell.length_b   1.000
_cell.length_c   1.000
_cell.angle_alpha   90.00
_cell.angle_beta   90.00
_cell.angle_gamma   90.00
#
_symmetry.space_group_name_H-M   'P 1'
#
loop_
_entity.id
_entity.type
_entity.pdbx_description
1 polymer ?
#
loop_
_entity_poly.entity_id
_entity_poly.type
_entity_poly.pdbx_seq_one_letter_code
_entity_poly.pdbx_strand_id
1 'polypeptide(L)' 'MRKAIEISLRDKVKRSINEGSLPPGTDAAALAAHTMAVIQGMSTLARDGASRASLLRVGDTAMKCWPSAPSR' A
#
# COMPACT_ATOMS: atom_id res chain seq x y z
N MET A 1 -5.11 -1.05 17.53
CA MET A 1 -4.75 -2.04 16.49
C MET A 1 -4.51 -1.39 15.12
N ARG A 2 -5.50 -0.77 14.45
CA ARG A 2 -5.31 -0.18 13.09
C ARG A 2 -4.19 0.86 13.00
N LYS A 3 -4.12 1.81 13.94
CA LYS A 3 -3.02 2.80 14.02
C LYS A 3 -1.64 2.17 14.09
N ALA A 4 -1.48 1.02 14.77
CA ALA A 4 -0.19 0.34 14.88
C ALA A 4 0.24 -0.30 13.55
N ILE A 5 -0.70 -0.83 12.78
CA ILE A 5 -0.42 -1.40 11.45
C ILE A 5 -0.03 -0.29 10.48
N GLU A 6 -0.72 0.84 10.52
CA GLU A 6 -0.41 2.02 9.70
C GLU A 6 1.00 2.57 10.03
N ILE A 7 1.34 2.70 11.31
CA ILE A 7 2.69 3.10 11.74
C ILE A 7 3.74 2.11 11.24
N SER A 8 3.52 0.81 11.42
CA SER A 8 4.45 -0.22 10.94
C SER A 8 4.64 -0.16 9.42
N LEU A 9 3.57 0.06 8.66
CA LEU A 9 3.66 0.20 7.21
C LEU A 9 4.41 1.46 6.80
N ARG A 10 4.14 2.59 7.44
CA ARG A 10 4.88 3.84 7.22
C ARG A 10 6.37 3.66 7.50
N ASP A 11 6.73 2.98 8.57
CA ASP A 11 8.13 2.75 8.95
C ASP A 11 8.83 1.83 7.95
N LYS A 12 8.12 0.83 7.40
CA LYS A 12 8.62 0.01 6.28
C LYS A 12 8.88 0.86 5.04
N VAL A 13 7.95 1.74 4.66
CA VAL A 13 8.13 2.63 3.49
C VAL A 13 9.34 3.56 3.70
N LYS A 14 9.49 4.15 4.89
CA LYS A 14 10.67 4.97 5.24
C LYS A 14 11.97 4.18 5.12
N ARG A 15 11.98 2.92 5.58
CA ARG A 15 13.14 2.03 5.43
C ARG A 15 13.46 1.79 3.95
N SER A 16 12.47 1.49 3.12
CA SER A 16 12.69 1.27 1.68
C SER A 16 13.18 2.52 0.94
N ILE A 17 12.80 3.72 1.40
CA ILE A 17 13.39 4.98 0.91
C ILE A 17 14.87 5.04 1.29
N ASN A 18 15.22 4.78 2.55
CA ASN A 18 16.61 4.80 3.02
C ASN A 18 17.49 3.75 2.33
N GLU A 19 16.92 2.60 1.97
CA GLU A 19 17.57 1.53 1.21
C GLU A 19 17.66 1.82 -0.30
N GLY A 20 17.09 2.94 -0.77
CA GLY A 20 17.11 3.33 -2.18
C GLY A 20 16.15 2.53 -3.08
N SER A 21 15.30 1.68 -2.49
CA SER A 21 14.28 0.92 -3.23
C SER A 21 13.08 1.77 -3.62
N LEU A 22 12.85 2.89 -2.92
CA LEU A 22 11.84 3.89 -3.26
C LEU A 22 12.49 5.27 -3.43
N PRO A 23 11.92 6.16 -4.27
CA PRO A 23 12.42 7.51 -4.43
C PRO A 23 12.43 8.30 -3.11
N PRO A 24 13.44 9.16 -2.88
CA PRO A 24 13.56 9.97 -1.65
C PRO A 24 12.43 10.99 -1.44
N GLY A 25 11.68 11.34 -2.49
CA GLY A 25 10.49 12.20 -2.42
C GLY A 25 9.18 11.48 -2.09
N THR A 26 9.21 10.17 -1.82
CA THR A 26 7.99 9.39 -1.54
C THR A 26 7.36 9.83 -0.21
N ASP A 27 6.09 10.25 -0.23
CA ASP A 27 5.33 10.48 0.99
C ASP A 27 4.94 9.14 1.64
N ALA A 28 5.75 8.73 2.62
CA ALA A 28 5.55 7.49 3.36
C ALA A 28 4.24 7.44 4.13
N ALA A 29 3.73 8.58 4.61
CA ALA A 29 2.49 8.62 5.36
C ALA A 29 1.29 8.44 4.42
N ALA A 30 1.27 9.16 3.30
CA ALA A 30 0.23 9.03 2.29
C ALA A 30 0.18 7.61 1.70
N LEU A 31 1.34 7.02 1.38
CA LEU A 31 1.40 5.66 0.83
C LEU A 31 0.88 4.62 1.83
N ALA A 32 1.26 4.74 3.11
CA ALA A 32 0.76 3.86 4.16
C ALA A 32 -0.77 3.99 4.36
N ALA A 33 -1.28 5.23 4.39
CA ALA A 33 -2.70 5.50 4.54
C ALA A 33 -3.52 4.95 3.36
N HIS A 34 -3.06 5.17 2.12
CA HIS A 34 -3.69 4.63 0.92
C HIS A 34 -3.80 3.10 0.98
N THR A 35 -2.70 2.42 1.28
CA THR A 35 -2.65 0.95 1.37
C THR A 35 -3.59 0.42 2.44
N MET A 36 -3.63 1.10 3.58
CA MET A 36 -4.51 0.73 4.68
C MET A 36 -5.99 0.88 4.29
N ALA A 37 -6.34 1.94 3.56
CA ALA A 37 -7.68 2.14 3.02
C ALA A 37 -8.05 1.04 2.00
N VAL A 38 -7.13 0.67 1.11
CA VAL A 38 -7.33 -0.40 0.12
C VAL A 38 -7.57 -1.75 0.81
N ILE A 39 -6.76 -2.12 1.81
CA ILE A 39 -6.93 -3.38 2.56
C ILE A 39 -8.30 -3.41 3.27
N GLN A 40 -8.71 -2.29 3.87
CA GLN A 40 -10.01 -2.20 4.53
C GLN A 40 -11.16 -2.31 3.52
N GLY A 41 -11.08 -1.60 2.39
CA GLY A 41 -12.06 -1.69 1.31
C GLY A 41 -12.18 -3.09 0.73
N MET A 42 -11.06 -3.76 0.45
CA MET A 42 -11.05 -5.15 -0.03
C MET A 42 -11.67 -6.11 0.98
N SER A 43 -11.47 -5.89 2.28
CA SER A 43 -12.12 -6.68 3.33
C SER A 43 -13.63 -6.51 3.36
N THR A 44 -14.14 -5.30 3.09
CA THR A 44 -15.58 -5.05 2.94
C THR A 44 -16.12 -5.72 1.69
N LEU A 45 -15.48 -5.52 0.52
CA LEU A 45 -15.88 -6.16 -0.74
C LEU A 45 -15.91 -7.69 -0.63
N ALA A 46 -14.96 -8.28 0.08
CA ALA A 46 -14.93 -9.72 0.32
C ALA A 46 -16.16 -10.20 1.13
N ARG A 47 -16.55 -9.44 2.16
CA ARG A 47 -17.76 -9.73 2.98
C ARG A 47 -19.03 -9.60 2.15
N ASP A 48 -19.04 -8.68 1.20
CA ASP A 48 -20.17 -8.45 0.28
C ASP A 48 -20.21 -9.48 -0.88
N GLY A 49 -19.29 -10.44 -0.90
CA GLY A 49 -19.29 -11.56 -1.87
C GLY A 49 -18.46 -11.33 -3.13
N ALA A 50 -17.57 -10.32 -3.16
CA ALA A 50 -16.67 -10.11 -4.29
C ALA A 50 -15.76 -11.34 -4.50
N SER A 51 -15.60 -11.75 -5.76
CA SER A 51 -14.74 -12.89 -6.10
C SER A 51 -13.26 -12.58 -5.85
N ARG A 52 -12.47 -13.62 -5.55
CA ARG A 52 -11.02 -13.52 -5.39
C ARG A 52 -10.34 -12.82 -6.58
N ALA A 53 -10.77 -13.13 -7.81
CA ALA A 53 -10.23 -12.49 -9.01
C ALA A 53 -10.50 -10.98 -9.04
N SER A 54 -11.66 -10.54 -8.55
CA SER A 54 -11.97 -9.11 -8.46
C SER A 54 -11.11 -8.41 -7.41
N LEU A 55 -10.94 -9.01 -6.24
CA LEU A 55 -10.10 -8.46 -5.16
C LEU A 55 -8.63 -8.37 -5.57
N LEU A 56 -8.11 -9.36 -6.31
CA LEU A 56 -6.75 -9.31 -6.86
C LEU A 56 -6.58 -8.12 -7.82
N ARG A 57 -7.55 -7.87 -8.72
CA ARG A 57 -7.49 -6.70 -9.61
C ARG A 57 -7.47 -5.37 -8.85
N VAL A 58 -8.16 -5.29 -7.71
CA VAL A 58 -8.11 -4.11 -6.84
C VAL A 58 -6.70 -3.94 -6.28
N GLY A 59 -6.10 -5.02 -5.76
CA GLY A 59 -4.71 -5.02 -5.29
C GLY A 59 -3.71 -4.62 -6.37
N ASP A 60 -3.78 -5.24 -7.55
CA ASP A 60 -2.91 -4.94 -8.69
C ASP A 60 -3.04 -3.47 -9.13
N THR A 61 -4.26 -2.94 -9.09
CA THR A 61 -4.51 -1.53 -9.43
C THR A 61 -3.93 -0.59 -8.38
N ALA A 62 -4.09 -0.90 -7.09
CA ALA A 62 -3.52 -0.10 -6.00
C ALA A 62 -1.98 -0.09 -6.04
N MET A 63 -1.35 -1.21 -6.42
CA MET A 63 0.11 -1.29 -6.56
C MET A 63 0.66 -0.39 -7.68
N LYS A 64 -0.17 0.09 -8.63
CA LYS A 64 0.27 1.08 -9.62
C LYS A 64 0.58 2.45 -9.02
N CYS A 65 0.05 2.74 -7.83
CA CYS A 65 0.38 3.97 -7.09
C CYS A 65 1.74 3.87 -6.39
N TRP A 66 2.38 2.70 -6.36
CA TRP A 66 3.70 2.56 -5.76
C TRP A 66 4.75 3.23 -6.65
N PRO A 67 5.51 4.19 -6.12
CA PRO A 67 6.57 4.81 -6.89
C PRO A 67 7.68 3.79 -7.13
N SER A 68 8.13 3.66 -8.38
CA SER A 68 9.34 2.92 -8.70
C SER A 68 10.52 3.87 -8.60
N ALA A 69 11.63 3.40 -8.00
CA ALA A 69 12.90 4.07 -8.18
C ALA A 69 13.22 4.06 -9.70
N PRO A 70 13.69 5.18 -10.28
CA PRO A 70 14.16 5.14 -11.65
C PRO A 70 15.23 4.05 -11.76
N SER A 71 15.03 3.12 -12.70
CA SER A 71 16.02 2.11 -13.04
C SER A 71 17.31 2.84 -13.45
N ARG A 72 18.34 2.71 -12.62
CA ARG A 72 19.65 3.33 -12.85
C ARG A 72 20.43 2.59 -13.93
#